data_AF-A0A2I0QWK3-F1
#
_entry.id   AF-A0A2I0QWK3-F1
#
_cell.length_a   1.000
_cell.length_b   1.000
_cell.length_c   1.000
_cell.angle_alpha   90.00
_cell.angle_beta   90.00
_cell.angle_gamma   90.00
#
_symmetry.space_group_name_H-M   'P 1'
#
loop_
_entity.id
_entity.type
_entity.pdbx_description
1 polymer ?
#
loop_
_entity_poly.entity_id
_entity_poly.type
_entity_poly.pdbx_seq_one_letter_code
_entity_poly.pdbx_strand_id
1 'polypeptide(L)' 'MTLVPSGGGAFEVIVNGDKLYSKKDTGVFPESEDIIKKMES' A
#
# COMPACT_ATOMS: atom_id res chain seq x y z
N MET A 1 3.25 -11.70 -6.84
CA MET A 1 3.16 -10.91 -5.59
C MET A 1 4.39 -11.19 -4.76
N THR A 2 5.02 -10.17 -4.19
CA THR A 2 6.20 -10.31 -3.34
C THR A 2 5.93 -9.60 -2.02
N LEU A 3 6.19 -10.27 -0.90
CA LEU A 3 6.14 -9.66 0.43
C LEU A 3 7.55 -9.21 0.82
N VAL A 4 7.72 -7.90 1.03
CA VAL A 4 8.99 -7.32 1.45
C VAL A 4 8.86 -6.93 2.93
N PRO A 5 9.60 -7.55 3.86
CA PRO A 5 9.58 -7.15 5.26
C PRO A 5 10.12 -5.73 5.40
N SER A 6 9.43 -4.92 6.20
CA SER A 6 9.81 -3.53 6.45
C SER A 6 9.76 -3.20 7.95
N GLY A 7 10.53 -2.19 8.34
CA GLY A 7 10.61 -1.71 9.72
C GLY A 7 9.73 -0.48 9.98
N GLY A 8 9.52 -0.18 11.26
CA GLY A 8 8.88 1.09 11.68
C GLY A 8 7.39 1.18 11.34
N GLY A 9 6.67 0.06 11.38
CA GLY A 9 5.21 0.04 11.19
C GLY A 9 4.74 0.43 9.79
N ALA A 10 5.62 0.35 8.78
CA ALA A 10 5.28 0.66 7.40
C ALA A 10 4.35 -0.40 6.81
N PHE A 11 3.39 0.07 6.02
CA PHE A 11 2.61 -0.77 5.12
C PHE A 11 2.49 -0.01 3.80
N GLU A 12 3.04 -0.58 2.73
CA GLU A 12 3.13 0.07 1.43
C GLU A 12 2.66 -0.86 0.32
N VAL A 13 1.93 -0.30 -0.63
CA VAL A 13 1.47 -1.02 -1.82
C VAL A 13 2.11 -0.35 -3.02
N ILE A 14 2.87 -1.13 -3.79
CA ILE A 14 3.60 -0.68 -4.98
C ILE A 14 3.14 -1.55 -6.16
N VAL A 15 2.72 -0.91 -7.25
CA VAL A 15 2.24 -1.56 -8.47
C VAL A 15 3.08 -1.05 -9.63
N ASN A 16 3.69 -1.97 -10.39
CA ASN A 16 4.57 -1.65 -11.52
C ASN A 16 5.73 -0.69 -11.21
N GLY A 17 6.16 -0.61 -9.94
CA GLY A 17 7.21 0.29 -9.47
C GLY A 17 6.69 1.61 -8.89
N ASP A 18 5.41 1.92 -9.07
CA ASP A 18 4.77 3.13 -8.56
C ASP A 18 4.10 2.89 -7.20
N LYS A 19 4.33 3.79 -6.25
CA LYS A 19 3.74 3.72 -4.92
C LYS A 19 2.27 4.10 -4.98
N LEU A 20 1.39 3.09 -4.83
CA LEU A 20 -0.05 3.25 -4.78
C LEU A 20 -0.55 3.72 -3.40
N TYR A 21 0.11 3.26 -2.33
CA TYR A 21 -0.28 3.55 -0.95
C TYR A 21 0.89 3.51 0.03
N SER A 22 0.86 4.36 1.06
CA SER A 22 1.68 4.22 2.26
C SER A 22 0.88 4.57 3.52
N LYS A 23 0.88 3.64 4.49
CA LYS A 23 0.33 3.89 5.83
C LYS A 23 1.09 5.01 6.56
N LYS A 24 2.35 5.26 6.21
CA LYS A 24 3.10 6.37 6.81
C LYS A 24 2.57 7.74 6.38
N ASP A 25 2.02 7.83 5.16
CA ASP A 25 1.47 9.07 4.62
C ASP A 25 0.07 9.35 5.20
N THR A 26 -0.74 8.31 5.43
CA THR A 26 -2.13 8.43 5.89
C THR A 26 -2.30 8.25 7.39
N GLY A 27 -1.37 7.56 8.05
CA GLY A 27 -1.51 7.07 9.43
C GLY A 27 -2.47 5.89 9.60
N VAL A 28 -3.13 5.43 8.54
CA VAL A 28 -4.24 4.47 8.59
C VAL A 28 -3.84 3.17 7.89
N PHE A 29 -4.33 2.03 8.37
CA PHE A 29 -4.21 0.78 7.61
C PHE A 29 -5.40 0.71 6.63
N PRO A 30 -5.18 0.47 5.34
CA PRO A 30 -6.25 0.57 4.35
C PRO A 30 -7.19 -0.63 4.42
N GLU A 31 -8.45 -0.40 4.06
CA GLU A 31 -9.35 -1.51 3.75
C GLU A 31 -9.00 -2.09 2.38
N SER A 32 -9.22 -3.40 2.20
CA SER A 32 -8.88 -4.08 0.95
C SER A 32 -9.58 -3.47 -0.27
N GLU A 33 -10.84 -3.04 -0.11
CA GLU A 33 -11.63 -2.43 -1.17
C GLU A 33 -11.03 -1.11 -1.68
N ASP A 34 -10.41 -0.31 -0.81
CA ASP A 34 -9.81 0.97 -1.18
C ASP A 34 -8.59 0.76 -2.08
N ILE A 35 -7.81 -0.28 -1.79
CA ILE A 35 -6.64 -0.64 -2.60
C ILE A 35 -7.09 -1.16 -3.97
N ILE A 36 -8.09 -2.04 -4.01
CA ILE A 36 -8.63 -2.58 -5.27
C ILE A 36 -9.14 -1.45 -6.17
N LYS A 37 -9.96 -0.53 -5.64
CA LYS A 37 -10.49 0.62 -6.40
C LYS A 37 -9.36 1.48 -6.99
N LYS A 38 -8.27 1.68 -6.25
CA LYS A 38 -7.09 2.42 -6.73
C LYS A 38 -6.31 1.71 -7.84
N MET A 39 -6.39 0.38 -7.91
CA MET A 39 -5.71 -0.41 -8.95
C MET A 39 -6.50 -0.46 -10.26
N GLU A 40 -7.81 -0.26 -10.22
CA GLU A 40 -8.70 -0.27 -11.39
C GLU A 40 -8.78 1.08 -12.13
N SER A 41 -8.23 2.14 -11.54
CA SER A 41 -8.19 3.50 -12.11
C SER A 41 -6.97 3.71 -13.00
#